data_AF-A0A4E9ECM3-F1
#
_entry.id   AF-A0A4E9ECM3-F1
#
_cell.length_a   1.000
_cell.length_b   1.000
_cell.length_c   1.000
_cell.angle_alpha   90.00
_cell.angle_beta   90.00
_cell.angle_gamma   90.00
#
_symmetry.space_group_name_H-M   'P 1'
#
loop_
_entity.id
_entity.type
_entity.pdbx_description
1 polymer ?
#
loop_
_entity_poly.entity_id
_entity_poly.type
_entity_poly.pdbx_seq_one_letter_code
_entity_poly.pdbx_strand_id
1 'polypeptide(L)'
;MIAILLTACTAAMMHNVSAFIGQLKWLYLKFKPCQLYNVHRFDEASRGPYGSMLFLLNVSCNMATIGALITILRLGFAPMAQEVISPEPRPVNTTDKNATFGFAHSYNRSLNRGDNGGFKSACEDVTIPTLNTMFCVDDTGKPLPEGEFLHEYRLCNMTTPGGIMLSIQQQFPFFLTTFRSNTTVPTRDESSIGSRSTNLMKFAIYRTERDEDYMPLDADITECTLSLAAYEYTGPKANGSVFSFDNIQMVELEWSRPASEQAIRRLVSSPAKTGTPDLYFDWIDEMALQDFLQSPTFLLEFVEGESGSLKHGLSAVLGAEANLSNAFDNMATSMTDYVRSGPNMQLATGVRIDTEIFVAMRWYWLVGPGLLVIPEKQKVPLWKSSALVFLACQNDADEGVIRGTSESVTELEKRARASKLYHLGRFSGKELTAKFGD
;
A
#
# COMPACT_ATOMS: atom_id res chain seq x y z
N MET A 1 7.79 -13.47 25.23
CA MET A 1 7.68 -13.43 26.71
C MET A 1 6.39 -14.06 27.23
N ILE A 2 5.22 -13.69 26.70
CA ILE A 2 3.90 -14.25 27.10
C ILE A 2 3.85 -15.79 26.92
N ALA A 3 4.35 -16.32 25.81
CA ALA A 3 4.39 -17.76 25.57
C ALA A 3 5.16 -18.56 26.63
N ILE A 4 6.24 -17.98 27.21
CA ILE A 4 7.06 -18.62 28.24
C ILE A 4 6.33 -18.65 29.59
N LEU A 5 5.64 -17.56 29.94
CA LEU A 5 4.81 -17.51 31.14
C LEU A 5 3.61 -18.47 31.02
N LEU A 6 3.04 -18.60 29.82
CA LEU A 6 1.95 -19.52 29.53
C LEU A 6 2.39 -20.99 29.69
N THR A 7 3.55 -21.35 29.15
CA THR A 7 4.11 -22.71 29.28
C THR A 7 4.46 -23.02 30.74
N ALA A 8 5.02 -22.06 31.48
CA ALA A 8 5.28 -22.23 32.91
C ALA A 8 4.00 -22.43 33.73
N CYS A 9 2.97 -21.61 33.48
CA CYS A 9 1.68 -21.70 34.18
C CYS A 9 0.97 -23.03 33.90
N THR A 10 0.93 -23.45 32.63
CA THR A 10 0.33 -24.73 32.24
C THR A 10 1.11 -25.93 32.80
N ALA A 11 2.44 -25.84 32.95
CA ALA A 11 3.24 -26.87 33.61
C ALA A 11 2.94 -26.96 35.12
N ALA A 12 2.82 -25.82 35.79
CA ALA A 12 2.45 -25.75 37.21
C ALA A 12 1.04 -26.34 37.46
N MET A 13 0.08 -26.05 36.59
CA MET A 13 -1.25 -26.68 36.63
C MET A 13 -1.17 -28.21 36.49
N MET A 14 -0.39 -28.72 35.52
CA MET A 14 -0.23 -30.16 35.32
C MET A 14 0.34 -30.87 36.56
N HIS A 15 1.31 -30.25 37.21
CA HIS A 15 1.88 -30.77 38.45
C HIS A 15 0.82 -30.86 39.56
N ASN A 16 -0.01 -29.83 39.71
CA ASN A 16 -1.06 -29.80 40.75
C ASN A 16 -2.18 -30.81 40.48
N VAL A 17 -2.64 -30.94 39.23
CA VAL A 17 -3.71 -31.88 38.84
C VAL A 17 -3.24 -33.34 39.00
N SER A 18 -2.01 -33.67 38.58
CA SER A 18 -1.45 -35.01 38.75
C SER A 18 -1.35 -35.39 40.23
N ALA A 19 -0.91 -34.47 41.09
CA ALA A 19 -0.87 -34.68 42.53
C ALA A 19 -2.27 -34.88 43.14
N PHE A 20 -3.28 -34.14 42.66
CA PHE A 20 -4.66 -34.25 43.14
C PHE A 20 -5.31 -35.59 42.77
N ILE A 21 -5.19 -36.03 41.51
CA ILE A 21 -5.70 -37.35 41.07
C ILE A 21 -4.99 -38.48 41.83
N GLY A 22 -3.67 -38.34 42.05
CA GLY A 22 -2.89 -39.28 42.86
C GLY A 22 -3.35 -39.36 44.32
N GLN A 23 -3.78 -38.25 44.92
CA GLN A 23 -4.35 -38.24 46.28
C GLN A 23 -5.72 -38.91 46.34
N LEU A 24 -6.58 -38.68 45.33
CA LEU A 24 -7.90 -39.29 45.25
C LEU A 24 -7.85 -40.82 45.09
N LYS A 25 -6.84 -41.35 44.39
CA LYS A 25 -6.57 -42.80 44.27
C LYS A 25 -6.49 -43.48 45.65
N TRP A 26 -5.77 -42.89 46.59
CA TRP A 26 -5.60 -43.45 47.94
C TRP A 26 -6.84 -43.30 48.82
N LEU A 27 -7.58 -42.20 48.70
CA LEU A 27 -8.86 -42.02 49.38
C LEU A 27 -9.88 -43.06 48.90
N TYR A 28 -9.95 -43.30 47.60
CA TYR A 28 -10.88 -44.29 47.03
C TYR A 28 -10.59 -45.71 47.51
N LEU A 29 -9.30 -46.09 47.60
CA LEU A 29 -8.85 -47.39 48.12
C LEU A 29 -9.20 -47.60 49.61
N LYS A 30 -9.21 -46.52 50.40
CA LYS A 30 -9.52 -46.58 51.83
C LYS A 30 -11.00 -46.85 52.10
N PHE A 31 -11.90 -46.32 51.28
CA PHE A 31 -13.34 -46.36 51.53
C PHE A 31 -14.06 -47.50 50.80
N LYS A 32 -13.48 -48.09 49.75
CA LYS A 32 -14.11 -49.21 49.01
C LYS A 32 -13.10 -50.32 48.69
N PRO A 33 -13.48 -51.61 48.86
CA PRO A 33 -12.72 -52.72 48.30
C PRO A 33 -12.75 -52.61 46.77
N CYS A 34 -11.59 -52.63 46.12
CA CYS A 34 -11.50 -52.35 44.69
C CYS A 34 -10.56 -53.32 43.97
N GLN A 35 -10.99 -53.72 42.78
CA GLN A 35 -10.21 -54.53 41.85
C GLN A 35 -9.01 -53.72 41.34
N LEU A 36 -7.85 -54.37 41.21
CA LEU A 36 -6.57 -53.75 40.80
C LEU A 36 -6.69 -52.95 39.48
N TYR A 37 -7.55 -53.41 38.58
CA TYR A 37 -7.82 -52.75 37.29
C TYR A 37 -8.34 -51.31 37.43
N ASN A 38 -9.14 -51.01 38.46
CA ASN A 38 -9.60 -49.64 38.71
C ASN A 38 -8.43 -48.74 39.12
N VAL A 39 -7.47 -49.26 39.89
CA VAL A 39 -6.27 -48.54 40.33
C VAL A 39 -5.36 -48.16 39.15
N HIS A 40 -5.29 -49.01 38.12
CA HIS A 40 -4.57 -48.71 36.87
C HIS A 40 -5.21 -47.54 36.12
N ARG A 41 -6.55 -47.50 36.01
CA ARG A 41 -7.27 -46.40 35.34
C ARG A 41 -7.04 -45.03 36.01
N PHE A 42 -6.93 -44.99 37.34
CA PHE A 42 -6.56 -43.75 38.05
C PHE A 42 -5.12 -43.31 37.77
N ASP A 43 -4.20 -44.27 37.67
CA ASP A 43 -2.78 -44.01 37.35
C ASP A 43 -2.65 -43.48 35.91
N GLU A 44 -3.37 -44.08 34.98
CA GLU A 44 -3.42 -43.68 33.57
C GLU A 44 -4.07 -42.30 33.38
N ALA A 45 -5.14 -42.00 34.14
CA ALA A 45 -5.77 -40.68 34.16
C ALA A 45 -4.83 -39.57 34.66
N SER A 46 -3.96 -39.86 35.63
CA SER A 46 -3.01 -38.90 36.19
C SER A 46 -1.82 -38.57 35.29
N ARG A 47 -1.57 -39.38 34.24
CA ARG A 47 -0.42 -39.27 33.32
C ARG A 47 -0.68 -38.39 32.11
N GLY A 48 -1.93 -38.06 31.81
CA GLY A 48 -2.21 -37.18 30.69
C GLY A 48 -3.68 -37.09 30.26
N PRO A 49 -3.95 -36.25 29.25
CA PRO A 49 -5.30 -35.98 28.76
C PRO A 49 -5.95 -37.22 28.12
N TYR A 50 -5.18 -38.08 27.46
CA TYR A 50 -5.69 -39.32 26.86
C TYR A 50 -6.23 -40.31 27.89
N GLY A 51 -5.47 -40.54 28.98
CA GLY A 51 -5.93 -41.37 30.10
C GLY A 51 -7.11 -40.74 30.84
N SER A 52 -7.13 -39.40 30.98
CA SER A 52 -8.26 -38.66 31.55
C SER A 52 -9.54 -38.81 30.72
N MET A 53 -9.42 -38.81 29.39
CA MET A 53 -10.55 -39.02 28.47
C MET A 53 -11.11 -40.45 28.56
N LEU A 54 -10.24 -41.46 28.55
CA LEU A 54 -10.61 -42.86 28.75
C LEU A 54 -11.27 -43.11 30.11
N PHE A 55 -10.84 -42.38 31.14
CA PHE A 55 -11.41 -42.45 32.49
C PHE A 55 -12.83 -41.87 32.53
N LEU A 56 -13.09 -40.74 31.88
CA LEU A 56 -14.42 -40.11 31.83
C LEU A 56 -15.45 -40.94 31.05
N LEU A 57 -15.03 -41.65 30.01
CA LEU A 57 -15.93 -42.46 29.19
C LEU A 57 -16.35 -43.78 29.86
N ASN A 58 -15.56 -44.28 30.81
CA ASN A 58 -15.71 -45.64 31.33
C ASN A 58 -16.02 -45.74 32.84
N VAL A 59 -16.18 -44.61 33.53
CA VAL A 59 -16.36 -44.56 35.00
C VAL A 59 -17.53 -43.63 35.36
N SER A 60 -18.37 -44.03 36.32
CA SER A 60 -19.46 -43.20 36.83
C SER A 60 -18.95 -41.97 37.61
N CYS A 61 -19.70 -40.87 37.58
CA CYS A 61 -19.32 -39.58 38.19
C CYS A 61 -18.86 -39.74 39.65
N ASN A 62 -17.59 -39.42 39.91
CA ASN A 62 -16.92 -39.46 41.21
C ASN A 62 -16.01 -38.22 41.31
N MET A 63 -15.48 -37.85 42.49
CA MET A 63 -14.61 -36.65 42.60
C MET A 63 -13.38 -36.67 41.67
N ALA A 64 -12.96 -37.84 41.21
CA ALA A 64 -11.87 -37.99 40.23
C ALA A 64 -12.24 -37.61 38.79
N THR A 65 -13.54 -37.60 38.43
CA THR A 65 -13.99 -37.09 37.13
C THR A 65 -13.79 -35.58 37.03
N ILE A 66 -13.83 -34.85 38.15
CA ILE A 66 -13.51 -33.41 38.21
C ILE A 66 -12.03 -33.19 37.85
N GLY A 67 -11.12 -33.99 38.43
CA GLY A 67 -9.69 -33.94 38.10
C GLY A 67 -9.42 -34.25 36.63
N ALA A 68 -10.05 -35.29 36.08
CA ALA A 68 -9.92 -35.66 34.66
C ALA A 68 -10.48 -34.59 33.70
N LEU A 69 -11.59 -33.93 34.08
CA LEU A 69 -12.20 -32.85 33.29
C LEU A 69 -11.29 -31.61 33.24
N ILE A 70 -10.66 -31.24 34.36
CA ILE A 70 -9.69 -30.14 34.42
C ILE A 70 -8.49 -30.42 33.50
N THR A 71 -8.00 -31.67 33.45
CA THR A 71 -6.90 -32.08 32.55
C THR A 71 -7.24 -31.85 31.07
N ILE A 72 -8.51 -32.07 30.68
CA ILE A 72 -8.97 -31.86 29.30
C ILE A 72 -9.17 -30.36 29.02
N LEU A 73 -9.82 -29.62 29.92
CA LEU A 73 -10.04 -28.17 29.77
C LEU A 73 -8.71 -27.39 29.65
N ARG A 74 -7.63 -27.89 30.25
CA ARG A 74 -6.28 -27.32 30.16
C ARG A 74 -5.71 -27.31 28.74
N LEU A 75 -6.17 -28.17 27.82
CA LEU A 75 -5.73 -28.14 26.41
C LEU A 75 -6.22 -26.88 25.68
N GLY A 76 -7.37 -26.31 26.09
CA GLY A 76 -7.92 -25.08 25.51
C GLY A 76 -7.20 -23.80 25.97
N PHE A 77 -6.36 -23.87 27.00
CA PHE A 77 -5.66 -22.70 27.55
C PHE A 77 -4.70 -22.03 26.55
N ALA A 78 -3.98 -22.86 25.79
CA ALA A 78 -3.02 -22.39 24.79
C ALA A 78 -3.67 -21.56 23.67
N PRO A 79 -4.72 -22.06 22.97
CA PRO A 79 -5.39 -21.25 21.95
C PRO A 79 -6.12 -20.04 22.54
N MET A 80 -6.76 -20.16 23.71
CA MET A 80 -7.44 -19.01 24.34
C MET A 80 -6.49 -17.86 24.67
N ALA A 81 -5.25 -18.16 25.08
CA ALA A 81 -4.25 -17.13 25.35
C ALA A 81 -3.65 -16.51 24.08
N GLN A 82 -3.67 -17.23 22.94
CA GLN A 82 -3.29 -16.67 21.65
C GLN A 82 -4.33 -15.66 21.16
N GLU A 83 -5.62 -15.94 21.39
CA GLU A 83 -6.76 -15.05 21.03
C GLU A 83 -6.89 -13.78 21.91
N VAL A 84 -6.10 -13.66 22.99
CA VAL A 84 -6.05 -12.43 23.81
C VAL A 84 -5.44 -11.26 23.03
N ILE A 85 -4.57 -11.55 22.06
CA ILE A 85 -3.80 -10.55 21.32
C ILE A 85 -4.48 -10.31 19.97
N SER A 86 -5.18 -9.18 19.86
CA SER A 86 -5.78 -8.74 18.60
C SER A 86 -4.91 -7.65 18.00
N PRO A 87 -4.15 -7.92 16.91
CA PRO A 87 -3.50 -6.86 16.15
C PRO A 87 -4.58 -6.06 15.43
N GLU A 88 -4.69 -4.77 15.75
CA GLU A 88 -5.62 -3.86 15.10
C GLU A 88 -4.80 -2.84 14.28
N PRO A 89 -4.91 -2.86 12.93
CA PRO A 89 -4.25 -1.87 12.10
C PRO A 89 -4.94 -0.53 12.33
N ARG A 90 -4.18 0.49 12.69
CA ARG A 90 -4.69 1.86 12.84
C ARG A 90 -3.89 2.82 11.95
N PRO A 91 -4.57 3.72 11.23
CA PRO A 91 -3.89 4.80 10.53
C PRO A 91 -3.34 5.78 11.56
N VAL A 92 -2.04 6.03 11.51
CA VAL A 92 -1.34 6.99 12.36
C VAL A 92 -0.77 8.10 11.48
N ASN A 93 -0.99 9.33 11.89
CA ASN A 93 -0.42 10.49 11.24
C ASN A 93 1.04 10.66 11.70
N THR A 94 1.98 10.33 10.82
CA THR A 94 3.41 10.54 11.04
C THR A 94 3.78 11.93 10.52
N THR A 95 4.14 12.84 11.42
CA THR A 95 4.56 14.21 11.10
C THR A 95 6.03 14.30 10.69
N ASP A 96 6.57 13.27 10.05
CA ASP A 96 7.89 13.36 9.45
C ASP A 96 7.83 14.34 8.28
N LYS A 97 8.73 15.32 8.26
CA LYS A 97 8.88 16.29 7.16
C LYS A 97 9.34 15.64 5.83
N ASN A 98 9.26 14.30 5.73
CA ASN A 98 9.65 13.52 4.57
C ASN A 98 8.55 13.50 3.49
N ALA A 99 7.29 13.76 3.86
CA ALA A 99 6.24 14.01 2.88
C ALA A 99 6.40 15.43 2.36
N THR A 100 7.05 15.59 1.20
CA THR A 100 7.23 16.89 0.55
C THR A 100 6.65 16.86 -0.85
N PHE A 101 6.10 18.00 -1.25
CA PHE A 101 5.52 18.18 -2.57
C PHE A 101 6.05 19.47 -3.19
N GLY A 102 6.64 19.34 -4.38
CA GLY A 102 7.15 20.48 -5.15
C GLY A 102 6.02 21.32 -5.74
N PHE A 103 6.00 22.60 -5.39
CA PHE A 103 5.21 23.60 -6.10
C PHE A 103 6.12 24.79 -6.38
N ALA A 104 6.01 25.35 -7.57
CA ALA A 104 6.62 26.64 -7.85
C ALA A 104 5.49 27.66 -7.76
N HIS A 105 5.64 28.62 -6.84
CA HIS A 105 5.12 29.94 -7.19
C HIS A 105 5.99 30.40 -8.35
N SER A 106 7.31 30.45 -8.23
CA SER A 106 8.18 31.17 -9.18
C SER A 106 9.19 30.28 -9.93
N TYR A 107 9.67 30.65 -11.13
CA TYR A 107 10.60 29.95 -12.03
C TYR A 107 11.50 30.94 -12.76
N ASN A 108 12.81 30.81 -12.63
CA ASN A 108 13.76 31.71 -13.27
C ASN A 108 15.07 30.97 -13.38
N ARG A 109 15.62 30.92 -14.59
CA ARG A 109 16.89 30.27 -14.89
C ARG A 109 18.12 31.09 -14.46
N SER A 110 17.94 32.41 -14.32
CA SER A 110 18.88 33.48 -13.97
C SER A 110 18.50 34.17 -12.63
N LEU A 111 18.69 33.46 -11.52
CA LEU A 111 18.93 33.92 -10.12
C LEU A 111 18.34 35.22 -9.51
N ASN A 112 17.45 36.02 -10.11
CA ASN A 112 17.06 37.32 -9.54
C ASN A 112 15.56 37.69 -9.54
N ARG A 113 14.64 36.89 -10.09
CA ARG A 113 13.17 37.14 -10.00
C ARG A 113 12.37 35.96 -10.58
N GLY A 114 11.65 35.20 -9.78
CA GLY A 114 10.97 34.01 -10.30
C GLY A 114 9.62 34.29 -10.99
N ASP A 115 9.33 33.46 -12.00
CA ASP A 115 8.13 33.43 -12.83
C ASP A 115 7.10 32.39 -12.41
N ASN A 116 5.83 32.77 -12.31
CA ASN A 116 4.80 31.91 -11.80
C ASN A 116 3.79 31.59 -12.90
N GLY A 117 3.68 30.34 -13.33
CA GLY A 117 2.68 29.99 -14.33
C GLY A 117 2.73 28.54 -14.79
N GLY A 118 1.59 28.04 -15.22
CA GLY A 118 1.48 26.88 -16.09
C GLY A 118 1.20 27.29 -17.52
N PHE A 119 1.01 26.29 -18.36
CA PHE A 119 0.66 26.44 -19.76
C PHE A 119 -0.67 25.74 -20.03
N LYS A 120 -1.46 26.31 -20.94
CA LYS A 120 -2.65 25.67 -21.49
C LYS A 120 -2.59 25.67 -23.01
N SER A 121 -3.10 24.61 -23.61
CA SER A 121 -3.38 24.51 -25.02
C SER A 121 -4.89 24.57 -25.26
N ALA A 122 -5.27 25.11 -26.42
CA ALA A 122 -6.62 25.00 -26.95
C ALA A 122 -6.51 24.73 -28.44
N CYS A 123 -7.08 23.62 -28.90
CA CYS A 123 -7.05 23.21 -30.30
C CYS A 123 -8.46 23.21 -30.89
N GLU A 124 -8.59 23.77 -32.08
CA GLU A 124 -9.84 23.84 -32.85
C GLU A 124 -9.62 23.28 -34.25
N ASP A 125 -10.58 22.50 -34.74
CA ASP A 125 -10.62 22.03 -36.13
C ASP A 125 -11.06 23.20 -37.02
N VAL A 126 -10.17 23.59 -37.93
CA VAL A 126 -10.34 24.72 -38.85
C VAL A 126 -10.25 24.28 -40.31
N THR A 127 -10.51 23.00 -40.59
CA THR A 127 -10.40 22.38 -41.92
C THR A 127 -11.19 23.14 -42.98
N ILE A 128 -12.51 23.23 -42.83
CA ILE A 128 -13.41 23.88 -43.80
C ILE A 128 -13.06 25.35 -44.07
N PRO A 129 -12.94 26.23 -43.05
CA PRO A 129 -12.66 27.63 -43.29
C PRO A 129 -11.27 27.84 -43.91
N THR A 130 -10.28 26.99 -43.60
CA THR A 130 -8.94 27.09 -44.17
C THR A 130 -8.91 26.63 -45.62
N LEU A 131 -9.54 25.50 -45.96
CA LEU A 131 -9.60 24.99 -47.34
C LEU A 131 -10.32 25.96 -48.29
N ASN A 132 -11.30 26.73 -47.81
CA ASN A 132 -11.95 27.78 -48.62
C ASN A 132 -11.01 28.93 -49.01
N THR A 133 -9.89 29.11 -48.32
CA THR A 133 -8.87 30.13 -48.64
C THR A 133 -7.74 29.57 -49.51
N MET A 134 -7.80 28.30 -49.87
CA MET A 134 -6.75 27.62 -50.61
C MET A 134 -6.62 28.20 -52.02
N PHE A 135 -5.38 28.55 -52.38
CA PHE A 135 -5.03 29.10 -53.68
C PHE A 135 -3.76 28.42 -54.19
N CYS A 136 -3.85 27.81 -55.37
CA CYS A 136 -2.75 27.05 -55.97
C CYS A 136 -2.14 27.78 -57.17
N VAL A 137 -0.81 27.75 -57.24
CA VAL A 137 -0.02 28.28 -58.37
C VAL A 137 0.77 27.16 -59.05
N ASP A 138 1.02 27.35 -60.34
CA ASP A 138 1.92 26.50 -61.14
C ASP A 138 3.42 26.80 -60.89
N ASP A 139 4.31 26.04 -61.53
CA ASP A 139 5.78 26.23 -61.50
C ASP A 139 6.23 27.63 -61.97
N THR A 140 5.38 28.32 -62.74
CA THR A 140 5.65 29.67 -63.26
C THR A 140 5.07 30.78 -62.37
N GLY A 141 4.44 30.42 -61.24
CA GLY A 141 3.82 31.33 -60.28
C GLY A 141 2.49 31.92 -60.76
N LYS A 142 1.87 31.36 -61.80
CA LYS A 142 0.57 31.82 -62.30
C LYS A 142 -0.58 31.05 -61.62
N PRO A 143 -1.74 31.70 -61.41
CA PRO A 143 -2.94 31.03 -60.96
C PRO A 143 -3.37 29.98 -61.98
N LEU A 144 -3.68 28.77 -61.50
CA LEU A 144 -4.20 27.70 -62.34
C LEU A 144 -5.61 28.07 -62.86
N PRO A 145 -5.90 27.90 -64.16
CA PRO A 145 -7.26 28.05 -64.67
C PRO A 145 -8.18 26.99 -64.06
N GLU A 146 -9.38 27.41 -63.64
CA GLU A 146 -10.40 26.50 -63.10
C GLU A 146 -10.72 25.39 -64.12
N GLY A 147 -10.40 24.13 -63.77
CA GLY A 147 -10.86 22.95 -64.51
C GLY A 147 -9.87 22.27 -65.47
N GLU A 148 -8.59 22.66 -65.52
CA GLU A 148 -7.58 21.93 -66.33
C GLU A 148 -6.76 20.94 -65.49
N PHE A 149 -6.94 19.65 -65.79
CA PHE A 149 -6.10 18.54 -65.30
C PHE A 149 -4.86 18.42 -66.20
N LEU A 150 -3.85 19.24 -65.97
CA LEU A 150 -2.54 19.04 -66.61
C LEU A 150 -1.45 18.85 -65.55
N HIS A 151 -0.49 18.00 -65.92
CA HIS A 151 0.58 17.39 -65.12
C HIS A 151 1.61 18.36 -64.51
N GLU A 152 1.15 19.42 -63.84
CA GLU A 152 1.99 20.51 -63.36
C GLU A 152 2.15 20.45 -61.83
N TYR A 153 3.33 20.84 -61.34
CA TYR A 153 3.58 21.02 -59.93
C TYR A 153 2.69 22.14 -59.38
N ARG A 154 2.05 21.87 -58.24
CA ARG A 154 1.15 22.81 -57.57
C ARG A 154 1.73 23.16 -56.22
N LEU A 155 2.00 24.44 -56.03
CA LEU A 155 2.18 25.02 -54.70
C LEU A 155 0.85 25.64 -54.27
N CYS A 156 0.23 25.07 -53.25
CA CYS A 156 -1.04 25.57 -52.72
C CYS A 156 -0.83 26.25 -51.38
N ASN A 157 -1.18 27.52 -51.32
CA ASN A 157 -1.16 28.33 -50.11
C ASN A 157 -2.57 28.43 -49.55
N MET A 158 -2.72 28.26 -48.25
CA MET A 158 -3.98 28.43 -47.52
C MET A 158 -3.70 29.17 -46.22
N THR A 159 -4.68 29.88 -45.69
CA THR A 159 -4.52 30.67 -44.46
C THR A 159 -5.56 30.26 -43.43
N THR A 160 -5.11 29.89 -42.23
CA THR A 160 -6.04 29.55 -41.15
C THR A 160 -6.77 30.80 -40.63
N PRO A 161 -7.92 30.65 -39.96
CA PRO A 161 -8.61 31.77 -39.30
C PRO A 161 -7.72 32.53 -38.31
N GLY A 162 -6.72 31.87 -37.72
CA GLY A 162 -5.72 32.50 -36.87
C GLY A 162 -4.62 33.27 -37.58
N GLY A 163 -4.64 33.36 -38.91
CA GLY A 163 -3.66 34.10 -39.72
C GLY A 163 -2.39 33.31 -40.01
N ILE A 164 -2.40 31.98 -39.91
CA ILE A 164 -1.24 31.14 -40.20
C ILE A 164 -1.29 30.68 -41.65
N MET A 165 -0.28 31.03 -42.43
CA MET A 165 -0.17 30.58 -43.81
C MET A 165 0.47 29.19 -43.87
N LEU A 166 -0.24 28.23 -44.45
CA LEU A 166 0.24 26.89 -44.74
C LEU A 166 0.48 26.78 -46.25
N SER A 167 1.65 26.27 -46.61
CA SER A 167 2.02 25.98 -48.00
C SER A 167 2.21 24.48 -48.14
N ILE A 168 1.48 23.88 -49.07
CA ILE A 168 1.58 22.45 -49.41
C ILE A 168 1.99 22.31 -50.87
N GLN A 169 2.67 21.21 -51.16
CA GLN A 169 3.20 20.91 -52.49
C GLN A 169 2.57 19.62 -52.99
N GLN A 170 2.19 19.60 -54.26
CA GLN A 170 1.62 18.42 -54.89
C GLN A 170 2.01 18.37 -56.36
N GLN A 171 2.43 17.20 -56.83
CA GLN A 171 2.60 16.93 -58.25
C GLN A 171 2.05 15.55 -58.55
N PHE A 172 0.98 15.49 -59.34
CA PHE A 172 0.37 14.23 -59.74
C PHE A 172 1.20 13.53 -60.84
N PRO A 173 1.45 12.20 -60.76
CA PRO A 173 1.21 11.25 -59.66
C PRO A 173 2.47 10.97 -58.83
N PHE A 174 3.35 11.95 -58.65
CA PHE A 174 4.72 11.76 -58.15
C PHE A 174 4.87 11.99 -56.65
N PHE A 175 4.28 13.05 -56.10
CA PHE A 175 4.39 13.37 -54.67
C PHE A 175 3.28 14.29 -54.14
N LEU A 176 3.07 14.22 -52.82
CA LEU A 176 2.10 15.02 -52.07
C LEU A 176 2.65 15.35 -50.68
N THR A 177 2.46 16.58 -50.21
CA THR A 177 2.66 16.94 -48.81
C THR A 177 1.57 16.29 -47.96
N THR A 178 1.92 15.31 -47.13
CA THR A 178 0.96 14.63 -46.23
C THR A 178 0.96 15.20 -44.81
N PHE A 179 1.99 15.97 -44.44
CA PHE A 179 2.02 16.72 -43.19
C PHE A 179 2.75 18.06 -43.34
N ARG A 180 2.17 19.13 -42.79
CA ARG A 180 2.78 20.46 -42.72
C ARG A 180 2.43 21.12 -41.40
N SER A 181 3.42 21.65 -40.71
CA SER A 181 3.21 22.48 -39.52
C SER A 181 3.85 23.84 -39.69
N ASN A 182 3.11 24.89 -39.32
CA ASN A 182 3.63 26.24 -39.27
C ASN A 182 3.20 26.91 -37.96
N THR A 183 3.97 27.89 -37.52
CA THR A 183 3.76 28.57 -36.26
C THR A 183 3.76 30.08 -36.44
N THR A 184 2.96 30.76 -35.63
CA THR A 184 2.96 32.22 -35.58
C THR A 184 2.94 32.70 -34.15
N VAL A 185 3.61 33.83 -33.92
CA VAL A 185 3.58 34.55 -32.65
C VAL A 185 2.59 35.70 -32.82
N PRO A 186 1.68 35.95 -31.85
CA PRO A 186 0.77 37.08 -31.90
C PRO A 186 1.54 38.39 -32.11
N THR A 187 1.08 39.21 -33.06
CA THR A 187 1.69 40.50 -33.34
C THR A 187 1.70 41.38 -32.09
N ARG A 188 2.86 41.98 -31.82
CA ARG A 188 3.07 42.82 -30.65
C ARG A 188 2.32 44.15 -30.86
N ASP A 189 1.12 44.28 -30.33
CA ASP A 189 0.46 45.58 -30.25
C ASP A 189 1.21 46.46 -29.24
N GLU A 190 2.14 47.27 -29.75
CA GLU A 190 2.88 48.25 -28.93
C GLU A 190 1.97 49.37 -28.40
N SER A 191 0.79 49.55 -29.00
CA SER A 191 -0.15 50.64 -28.73
C SER A 191 -1.18 50.34 -27.63
N SER A 192 -1.56 49.08 -27.37
CA SER A 192 -2.51 48.68 -26.32
C SER A 192 -1.77 48.20 -25.07
N ILE A 193 -1.10 49.17 -24.46
CA ILE A 193 -0.28 49.12 -23.25
C ILE A 193 -0.87 48.28 -22.07
N GLY A 194 -2.18 48.10 -21.98
CA GLY A 194 -2.89 47.37 -20.91
C GLY A 194 -3.52 46.02 -21.25
N SER A 195 -3.42 45.49 -22.48
CA SER A 195 -4.03 44.19 -22.83
C SER A 195 -3.12 43.37 -23.73
N ARG A 196 -1.97 42.94 -23.19
CA ARG A 196 -1.17 41.91 -23.86
C ARG A 196 -1.97 40.61 -23.80
N SER A 197 -1.99 39.83 -24.89
CA SER A 197 -2.62 38.50 -24.85
C SER A 197 -1.80 37.55 -23.96
N THR A 198 -2.45 36.62 -23.28
CA THR A 198 -1.78 35.49 -22.62
C THR A 198 -1.35 34.40 -23.61
N ASN A 199 -1.72 34.54 -24.89
CA ASN A 199 -1.32 33.62 -25.95
C ASN A 199 0.15 33.81 -26.26
N LEU A 200 0.93 32.74 -26.11
CA LEU A 200 2.36 32.72 -26.39
C LEU A 200 2.61 32.51 -27.88
N MET A 201 1.87 31.57 -28.48
CA MET A 201 1.94 31.29 -29.91
C MET A 201 0.74 30.49 -30.40
N LYS A 202 0.64 30.38 -31.72
CA LYS A 202 -0.31 29.52 -32.41
C LYS A 202 0.42 28.56 -33.34
N PHE A 203 -0.11 27.35 -33.43
CA PHE A 203 0.33 26.28 -34.31
C PHE A 203 -0.79 25.97 -35.28
N ALA A 204 -0.47 25.82 -36.56
CA ALA A 204 -1.37 25.21 -37.51
C ALA A 204 -0.73 23.93 -38.04
N ILE A 205 -1.51 22.85 -38.03
CA ILE A 205 -1.09 21.54 -38.48
C ILE A 205 -2.05 21.11 -39.58
N TYR A 206 -1.50 20.81 -40.73
CA TYR A 206 -2.18 20.18 -41.85
C TYR A 206 -1.72 18.73 -41.94
N ARG A 207 -2.69 17.82 -42.05
CA ARG A 207 -2.47 16.40 -42.28
C ARG A 207 -3.46 15.89 -43.33
N THR A 208 -3.03 14.95 -44.15
CA THR A 208 -3.90 14.32 -45.15
C THR A 208 -3.43 12.89 -45.40
N GLU A 209 -4.37 12.01 -45.72
CA GLU A 209 -4.05 10.72 -46.32
C GLU A 209 -3.87 10.89 -47.83
N ARG A 210 -3.38 9.84 -48.49
CA ARG A 210 -3.16 9.81 -49.95
C ARG A 210 -3.90 8.65 -50.59
N ASP A 211 -4.44 8.88 -51.78
CA ASP A 211 -4.90 7.80 -52.65
C ASP A 211 -3.71 7.17 -53.42
N GLU A 212 -3.96 6.10 -54.17
CA GLU A 212 -3.02 5.48 -55.12
C GLU A 212 -2.47 6.51 -56.14
N ASP A 213 -3.26 7.54 -56.44
CA ASP A 213 -2.95 8.63 -57.36
C ASP A 213 -2.22 9.82 -56.71
N TYR A 214 -1.78 9.71 -55.44
CA TYR A 214 -1.17 10.83 -54.69
C TYR A 214 -2.08 12.08 -54.62
N MET A 215 -3.39 11.85 -54.55
CA MET A 215 -4.38 12.88 -54.24
C MET A 215 -4.68 12.91 -52.74
N PRO A 216 -4.90 14.11 -52.15
CA PRO A 216 -5.23 14.23 -50.73
C PRO A 216 -6.61 13.63 -50.44
N LEU A 217 -6.66 12.69 -49.50
CA LEU A 217 -7.86 12.10 -48.92
C LEU A 217 -8.01 12.59 -47.48
N ASP A 218 -9.23 12.99 -47.11
CA ASP A 218 -9.60 13.39 -45.74
C ASP A 218 -8.59 14.36 -45.08
N ALA A 219 -8.35 15.49 -45.76
CA ALA A 219 -7.50 16.54 -45.22
C ALA A 219 -8.08 17.11 -43.91
N ASP A 220 -7.24 17.20 -42.88
CA ASP A 220 -7.57 17.75 -41.57
C ASP A 220 -6.57 18.86 -41.22
N ILE A 221 -7.13 20.00 -40.82
CA ILE A 221 -6.39 21.19 -40.42
C ILE A 221 -6.83 21.60 -39.04
N THR A 222 -5.90 21.50 -38.09
CA THR A 222 -6.14 21.88 -36.69
C THR A 222 -5.27 23.09 -36.33
N GLU A 223 -5.88 24.09 -35.71
CA GLU A 223 -5.18 25.24 -35.12
C GLU A 223 -5.13 25.07 -33.59
N CYS A 224 -3.93 25.07 -33.02
CA CYS A 224 -3.69 24.99 -31.58
C CYS A 224 -3.07 26.29 -31.06
N THR A 225 -3.65 26.88 -30.03
CA THR A 225 -3.09 28.04 -29.33
C THR A 225 -2.45 27.59 -28.03
N LEU A 226 -1.18 27.94 -27.82
CA LEU A 226 -0.48 27.77 -26.55
C LEU A 226 -0.50 29.10 -25.80
N SER A 227 -0.95 29.07 -24.55
CA SER A 227 -1.11 30.27 -23.72
C SER A 227 -0.68 30.02 -22.29
N LEU A 228 -0.35 31.10 -21.58
CA LEU A 228 -0.07 31.07 -20.15
C LEU A 228 -1.37 30.84 -19.37
N ALA A 229 -1.28 30.01 -18.34
CA ALA A 229 -2.38 29.68 -17.45
C ALA A 229 -1.91 29.60 -16.01
N ALA A 230 -2.82 29.74 -15.06
CA ALA A 230 -2.56 29.40 -13.67
C ALA A 230 -3.53 28.35 -13.20
N TYR A 231 -3.08 27.50 -12.29
CA TYR A 231 -3.86 26.40 -11.75
C TYR A 231 -3.89 26.48 -10.23
N GLU A 232 -5.10 26.48 -9.68
CA GLU A 232 -5.38 26.34 -8.26
C GLU A 232 -5.54 24.85 -7.95
N TYR A 233 -4.56 24.29 -7.23
CA TYR A 233 -4.56 22.89 -6.82
C TYR A 233 -5.03 22.76 -5.38
N THR A 234 -6.02 21.90 -5.15
CA THR A 234 -6.59 21.68 -3.80
C THR A 234 -6.57 20.19 -3.44
N GLY A 235 -6.30 19.89 -2.17
CA GLY A 235 -6.27 18.53 -1.63
C GLY A 235 -5.25 17.59 -2.30
N PRO A 236 -3.95 17.92 -2.31
CA PRO A 236 -2.93 17.00 -2.83
C PRO A 236 -2.90 15.71 -2.00
N LYS A 237 -2.98 14.56 -2.67
CA LYS A 237 -2.95 13.23 -2.06
C LYS A 237 -2.02 12.31 -2.85
N ALA A 238 -1.22 11.55 -2.13
CA ALA A 238 -0.35 10.53 -2.68
C ALA A 238 -0.74 9.16 -2.12
N ASN A 239 -0.93 8.18 -2.99
CA ASN A 239 -1.09 6.78 -2.61
C ASN A 239 -0.08 5.92 -3.40
N GLY A 240 1.02 5.55 -2.75
CA GLY A 240 2.13 4.87 -3.40
C GLY A 240 2.80 5.76 -4.45
N SER A 241 2.80 5.31 -5.71
CA SER A 241 3.33 6.07 -6.85
C SER A 241 2.32 7.03 -7.49
N VAL A 242 1.04 6.94 -7.11
CA VAL A 242 -0.02 7.77 -7.69
C VAL A 242 -0.16 9.04 -6.88
N PHE A 243 0.09 10.17 -7.54
CA PHE A 243 -0.12 11.50 -6.99
C PHE A 243 -1.31 12.16 -7.68
N SER A 244 -2.23 12.74 -6.91
CA SER A 244 -3.47 13.32 -7.41
C SER A 244 -3.91 14.52 -6.58
N PHE A 245 -4.78 15.35 -7.14
CA PHE A 245 -5.43 16.45 -6.44
C PHE A 245 -6.93 16.20 -6.40
N ASP A 246 -7.60 16.63 -5.32
CA ASP A 246 -9.05 16.55 -5.20
C ASP A 246 -9.76 17.44 -6.24
N ASN A 247 -9.22 18.64 -6.47
CA ASN A 247 -9.76 19.57 -7.46
C ASN A 247 -8.66 20.47 -8.03
N ILE A 248 -8.72 20.66 -9.35
CA ILE A 248 -7.81 21.50 -10.14
C ILE A 248 -8.67 22.54 -10.85
N GLN A 249 -8.53 23.80 -10.47
CA GLN A 249 -9.24 24.90 -11.13
C GLN A 249 -8.28 25.75 -11.94
N MET A 250 -8.64 26.00 -13.19
CA MET A 250 -7.94 26.98 -14.01
C MET A 250 -8.34 28.39 -13.54
N VAL A 251 -7.34 29.25 -13.40
CA VAL A 251 -7.49 30.66 -13.10
C VAL A 251 -7.16 31.43 -14.37
N GLU A 252 -8.11 32.22 -14.86
CA GLU A 252 -7.86 33.11 -15.99
C GLU A 252 -6.91 34.23 -15.57
N LEU A 253 -5.99 34.56 -16.47
CA LEU A 253 -4.93 35.52 -16.23
C LEU A 253 -5.07 36.71 -17.16
N GLU A 254 -4.76 37.88 -16.63
CA GLU A 254 -4.70 39.14 -17.37
C GLU A 254 -3.39 39.87 -17.06
N TRP A 255 -2.95 40.72 -17.97
CA TRP A 255 -1.76 41.53 -17.76
C TRP A 255 -2.11 42.84 -17.05
N SER A 256 -1.39 43.14 -15.97
CA SER A 256 -1.53 44.40 -15.24
C SER A 256 -0.27 45.27 -15.33
N ARG A 257 -0.47 46.59 -15.36
CA ARG A 257 0.58 47.60 -15.23
C ARG A 257 0.52 48.26 -13.86
N PRO A 258 1.57 48.15 -13.03
CA PRO A 258 1.65 48.92 -11.80
C PRO A 258 1.80 50.42 -12.11
N ALA A 259 1.22 51.27 -11.25
CA ALA A 259 1.21 52.73 -11.42
C ALA A 259 2.59 53.40 -11.33
N SER A 260 3.63 52.71 -10.84
CA SER A 260 5.00 53.22 -10.83
C SER A 260 5.70 52.90 -12.16
N GLU A 261 6.04 53.93 -12.92
CA GLU A 261 6.91 53.80 -14.10
C GLU A 261 8.17 52.98 -13.76
N GLN A 262 8.49 52.01 -14.61
CA GLN A 262 9.56 51.00 -14.51
C GLN A 262 9.21 49.65 -13.85
N ALA A 263 8.00 49.45 -13.33
CA ALA A 263 7.64 48.15 -12.78
C ALA A 263 7.23 47.15 -13.89
N ILE A 264 7.90 46.00 -13.91
CA ILE A 264 7.68 44.83 -14.78
C ILE A 264 6.17 44.51 -14.87
N ARG A 265 5.68 44.21 -16.09
CA ARG A 265 4.30 43.76 -16.31
C ARG A 265 4.09 42.42 -15.60
N ARG A 266 3.00 42.29 -14.82
CA ARG A 266 2.68 41.09 -14.02
C ARG A 266 1.43 40.42 -14.59
N LEU A 267 1.36 39.09 -14.51
CA LEU A 267 0.12 38.37 -14.70
C LEU A 267 -0.65 38.38 -13.38
N VAL A 268 -1.91 38.82 -13.46
CA VAL A 268 -2.83 38.90 -12.34
C VAL A 268 -4.02 37.99 -12.64
N SER A 269 -4.55 37.36 -11.60
CA SER A 269 -5.76 36.55 -11.70
C SER A 269 -6.99 37.42 -11.97
N SER A 270 -7.88 36.97 -12.86
CA SER A 270 -9.18 37.58 -13.13
C SER A 270 -10.29 36.57 -12.85
N PRO A 271 -11.25 36.83 -11.94
CA PRO A 271 -11.30 37.96 -11.02
C PRO A 271 -10.23 37.87 -9.92
N ALA A 272 -9.71 39.03 -9.49
CA ALA A 272 -8.69 39.11 -8.46
C ALA A 272 -9.22 38.55 -7.12
N LYS A 273 -8.84 37.32 -6.78
CA LYS A 273 -9.14 36.73 -5.47
C LYS A 273 -8.13 37.27 -4.45
N THR A 274 -8.63 37.69 -3.28
CA THR A 274 -7.77 38.11 -2.16
C THR A 274 -6.86 36.97 -1.74
N GLY A 275 -5.54 37.14 -1.87
CA GLY A 275 -4.54 36.15 -1.47
C GLY A 275 -3.90 35.34 -2.60
N THR A 276 -4.25 35.57 -3.87
CA THR A 276 -3.48 34.99 -4.99
C THR A 276 -2.14 35.69 -5.11
N PRO A 277 -1.01 34.96 -5.16
CA PRO A 277 0.30 35.57 -5.38
C PRO A 277 0.37 36.16 -6.79
N ASP A 278 1.02 37.33 -6.90
CA ASP A 278 1.35 37.91 -8.20
C ASP A 278 2.17 36.91 -9.02
N LEU A 279 1.80 36.74 -10.28
CA LEU A 279 2.49 35.85 -11.19
C LEU A 279 3.37 36.66 -12.14
N TYR A 280 4.61 36.22 -12.34
CA TYR A 280 5.55 36.89 -13.22
C TYR A 280 5.90 35.95 -14.37
N PHE A 281 6.22 36.50 -15.53
CA PHE A 281 6.81 35.74 -16.61
C PHE A 281 7.85 36.63 -17.26
N ASP A 282 9.12 36.21 -17.20
CA ASP A 282 10.22 37.00 -17.72
C ASP A 282 10.12 37.05 -19.24
N TRP A 283 10.25 38.25 -19.78
CA TRP A 283 10.11 38.47 -21.22
C TRP A 283 11.26 37.84 -22.02
N ILE A 284 12.43 37.60 -21.40
CA ILE A 284 13.55 36.89 -22.02
C ILE A 284 13.21 35.40 -22.15
N ASP A 285 12.63 34.80 -21.11
CA ASP A 285 12.19 33.40 -21.13
C ASP A 285 11.02 33.21 -22.10
N GLU A 286 10.08 34.16 -22.17
CA GLU A 286 9.02 34.21 -23.21
C GLU A 286 9.60 34.20 -24.62
N MET A 287 10.56 35.10 -24.88
CA MET A 287 11.19 35.24 -26.19
C MET A 287 12.01 33.99 -26.57
N ALA A 288 12.75 33.41 -25.62
CA ALA A 288 13.50 32.19 -25.85
C ALA A 288 12.58 31.00 -26.15
N LEU A 289 11.44 30.92 -25.47
CA LEU A 289 10.43 29.89 -25.74
C LEU A 289 9.80 30.07 -27.11
N GLN A 290 9.46 31.30 -27.50
CA GLN A 290 8.93 31.61 -28.83
C GLN A 290 9.94 31.26 -29.93
N ASP A 291 11.21 31.63 -29.75
CA ASP A 291 12.29 31.30 -30.70
C ASP A 291 12.48 29.78 -30.86
N PHE A 292 12.46 29.03 -29.75
CA PHE A 292 12.51 27.57 -29.79
C PHE A 292 11.33 26.96 -30.53
N LEU A 293 10.11 27.46 -30.31
CA LEU A 293 8.91 26.94 -30.95
C LEU A 293 8.73 27.41 -32.41
N GLN A 294 9.52 28.40 -32.85
CA GLN A 294 9.68 28.78 -34.25
C GLN A 294 10.86 28.06 -34.93
N SER A 295 11.57 27.18 -34.21
CA SER A 295 12.67 26.43 -34.79
C SER A 295 12.18 25.41 -35.84
N PRO A 296 13.09 24.90 -36.71
CA PRO A 296 12.79 23.82 -37.65
C PRO A 296 12.29 22.53 -37.02
N THR A 297 12.31 22.40 -35.69
CA THR A 297 11.70 21.25 -34.98
C THR A 297 10.17 21.28 -35.00
N PHE A 298 9.57 22.47 -35.03
CA PHE A 298 8.11 22.67 -35.06
C PHE A 298 7.60 23.15 -36.42
N LEU A 299 8.48 23.72 -37.26
CA LEU A 299 8.20 24.06 -38.66
C LEU A 299 8.59 22.88 -39.54
N LEU A 300 7.68 21.92 -39.73
CA LEU A 300 7.96 20.69 -40.43
C LEU A 300 7.16 20.59 -41.72
N GLU A 301 7.80 20.02 -42.73
CA GLU A 301 7.16 19.56 -43.96
C GLU A 301 7.50 18.10 -44.16
N PHE A 302 6.50 17.31 -44.52
CA PHE A 302 6.70 15.95 -44.92
C PHE A 302 5.98 15.72 -46.25
N VAL A 303 6.79 15.43 -47.26
CA VAL A 303 6.37 15.13 -48.61
C VAL A 303 6.63 13.65 -48.88
N GLU A 304 5.58 12.96 -49.29
CA GLU A 304 5.61 11.54 -49.64
C GLU A 304 5.69 11.39 -51.17
N GLY A 305 6.67 10.62 -51.67
CA GLY A 305 6.90 10.45 -53.11
C GLY A 305 8.39 10.46 -53.52
N GLU A 306 8.69 11.00 -54.70
CA GLU A 306 9.95 10.86 -55.46
C GLU A 306 11.25 11.27 -54.73
N SER A 307 11.15 11.99 -53.61
CA SER A 307 12.22 12.07 -52.62
C SER A 307 11.62 12.08 -51.22
N GLY A 308 11.26 10.89 -50.73
CA GLY A 308 10.73 10.72 -49.38
C GLY A 308 11.59 11.46 -48.37
N SER A 309 11.06 12.53 -47.79
CA SER A 309 11.67 13.14 -46.61
C SER A 309 11.67 12.06 -45.54
N LEU A 310 12.78 11.78 -44.83
CA LEU A 310 12.71 10.78 -43.77
C LEU A 310 11.69 11.23 -42.72
N LYS A 311 10.77 10.33 -42.30
CA LYS A 311 9.89 10.52 -41.14
C LYS A 311 10.76 10.66 -39.89
N HIS A 312 11.23 11.87 -39.61
CA HIS A 312 12.02 12.19 -38.43
C HIS A 312 11.35 13.33 -37.65
N GLY A 313 11.38 13.20 -36.33
CA GLY A 313 10.92 14.25 -35.42
C GLY A 313 9.42 14.24 -35.13
N LEU A 314 8.87 15.44 -34.92
CA LEU A 314 7.52 15.66 -34.40
C LEU A 314 6.41 15.20 -35.36
N SER A 315 6.66 15.16 -36.68
CA SER A 315 5.70 14.71 -37.70
C SER A 315 5.34 13.22 -37.58
N ALA A 316 6.22 12.39 -37.02
CA ALA A 316 5.93 10.98 -36.74
C ALA A 316 4.98 10.81 -35.53
N VAL A 317 5.02 11.76 -34.59
CA VAL A 317 4.19 11.76 -33.36
C VAL A 317 2.86 12.46 -33.60
N LEU A 318 2.85 13.52 -34.42
CA LEU A 318 1.66 14.31 -34.76
C LEU A 318 1.00 13.90 -36.08
N GLY A 319 1.35 12.71 -36.61
CA GLY A 319 0.85 12.22 -37.90
C GLY A 319 -0.65 11.91 -37.93
N ALA A 320 -1.09 11.26 -39.01
CA ALA A 320 -2.51 11.02 -39.32
C ALA A 320 -3.33 10.42 -38.16
N GLU A 321 -2.77 9.46 -37.41
CA GLU A 321 -3.49 8.76 -36.33
C GLU A 321 -3.47 9.49 -34.97
N ALA A 322 -2.74 10.60 -34.84
CA ALA A 322 -2.54 11.26 -33.55
C ALA A 322 -3.74 12.12 -33.13
N ASN A 323 -4.11 12.10 -31.85
CA ASN A 323 -5.05 13.10 -31.32
C ASN A 323 -4.30 14.38 -30.97
N LEU A 324 -4.38 15.38 -31.85
CA LEU A 324 -3.65 16.64 -31.71
C LEU A 324 -4.01 17.37 -30.42
N SER A 325 -5.29 17.49 -30.07
CA SER A 325 -5.72 18.15 -28.83
C SER A 325 -5.07 17.52 -27.60
N ASN A 326 -5.10 16.19 -27.50
CA ASN A 326 -4.48 15.47 -26.38
C ASN A 326 -2.95 15.59 -26.40
N ALA A 327 -2.31 15.59 -27.58
CA ALA A 327 -0.87 15.76 -27.68
C ALA A 327 -0.40 17.14 -27.18
N PHE A 328 -1.10 18.21 -27.57
CA PHE A 328 -0.81 19.57 -27.11
C PHE A 328 -1.15 19.75 -25.62
N ASP A 329 -2.22 19.13 -25.12
CA ASP A 329 -2.57 19.16 -23.69
C ASP A 329 -1.50 18.46 -22.83
N ASN A 330 -0.97 17.33 -23.29
CA ASN A 330 0.14 16.64 -22.64
C ASN A 330 1.43 17.47 -22.70
N MET A 331 1.70 18.16 -23.80
CA MET A 331 2.82 19.09 -23.91
C MET A 331 2.69 20.24 -22.90
N ALA A 332 1.54 20.91 -22.85
CA ALA A 332 1.29 22.01 -21.92
C ALA A 332 1.37 21.56 -20.45
N THR A 333 0.86 20.36 -20.15
CA THR A 333 0.98 19.74 -18.82
C THR A 333 2.44 19.45 -18.47
N SER A 334 3.21 18.87 -19.39
CA SER A 334 4.63 18.58 -19.18
C SER A 334 5.47 19.84 -18.97
N MET A 335 5.19 20.91 -19.72
CA MET A 335 5.82 22.22 -19.51
C MET A 335 5.47 22.80 -18.13
N THR A 336 4.21 22.65 -17.71
CA THR A 336 3.77 23.07 -16.37
C THR A 336 4.48 22.30 -15.27
N ASP A 337 4.60 20.98 -15.40
CA ASP A 337 5.29 20.13 -14.43
C ASP A 337 6.80 20.43 -14.35
N TYR A 338 7.41 20.79 -15.48
CA TYR A 338 8.80 21.27 -15.50
C TYR A 338 8.97 22.59 -14.74
N VAL A 339 8.05 23.53 -14.90
CA VAL A 339 8.04 24.77 -14.12
C VAL A 339 7.92 24.47 -12.62
N ARG A 340 7.06 23.53 -12.23
CA ARG A 340 6.86 23.13 -10.83
C ARG A 340 8.08 22.48 -10.18
N SER A 341 8.80 21.66 -10.93
CA SER A 341 9.98 20.91 -10.48
C SER A 341 11.31 21.61 -10.75
N GLY A 342 11.24 22.82 -11.31
CA GLY A 342 12.40 23.62 -11.71
C GLY A 342 13.24 24.17 -10.55
N PRO A 343 14.23 25.02 -10.86
CA PRO A 343 15.22 25.51 -9.89
C PRO A 343 14.64 26.32 -8.73
N ASN A 344 13.44 26.88 -8.90
CA ASN A 344 12.74 27.69 -7.90
C ASN A 344 11.57 26.94 -7.23
N MET A 345 11.57 25.60 -7.32
CA MET A 345 10.62 24.74 -6.62
C MET A 345 10.64 25.02 -5.10
N GLN A 346 9.46 25.26 -4.54
CA GLN A 346 9.20 25.30 -3.12
C GLN A 346 8.61 23.96 -2.67
N LEU A 347 8.94 23.54 -1.45
CA LEU A 347 8.46 22.27 -0.91
C LEU A 347 7.32 22.52 0.07
N ALA A 348 6.13 22.04 -0.27
CA ALA A 348 5.01 21.93 0.66
C ALA A 348 5.25 20.71 1.53
N THR A 349 5.21 20.88 2.85
CA THR A 349 5.30 19.76 3.79
C THR A 349 3.90 19.19 4.03
N GLY A 350 3.73 17.90 3.74
CA GLY A 350 2.52 17.14 4.01
C GLY A 350 2.63 16.29 5.27
N VAL A 351 1.56 15.57 5.56
CA VAL A 351 1.51 14.54 6.62
C VAL A 351 1.49 13.18 5.96
N ARG A 352 2.29 12.22 6.44
CA ARG A 352 2.25 10.83 5.99
C ARG A 352 1.30 10.05 6.89
N ILE A 353 0.44 9.22 6.30
CA ILE A 353 -0.43 8.30 7.04
C ILE A 353 0.19 6.91 6.95
N ASP A 354 0.75 6.43 8.05
CA ASP A 354 1.32 5.09 8.14
C ASP A 354 0.32 4.13 8.80
N THR A 355 0.31 2.87 8.37
CA THR A 355 -0.47 1.83 9.05
C THR A 355 0.40 1.19 10.12
N GLU A 356 0.11 1.50 11.39
CA GLU A 356 0.77 0.88 12.53
C GLU A 356 -0.12 -0.19 13.15
N ILE A 357 0.49 -1.29 13.63
CA ILE A 357 -0.21 -2.38 14.28
C ILE A 357 -0.24 -2.12 15.79
N PHE A 358 -1.41 -1.82 16.33
CA PHE A 358 -1.62 -1.72 17.76
C PHE A 358 -2.04 -3.08 18.33
N VAL A 359 -1.52 -3.41 19.51
CA VAL A 359 -1.91 -4.64 20.22
C VAL A 359 -3.03 -4.32 21.20
N ALA A 360 -4.26 -4.73 20.89
CA ALA A 360 -5.38 -4.66 21.82
C ALA A 360 -5.49 -5.96 22.62
N MET A 361 -5.45 -5.86 23.95
CA MET A 361 -5.59 -7.01 24.85
C MET A 361 -7.06 -7.27 25.21
N ARG A 362 -7.55 -8.45 24.86
CA ARG A 362 -8.91 -8.93 25.15
C ARG A 362 -8.93 -9.76 26.44
N TRP A 363 -9.02 -9.10 27.59
CA TRP A 363 -8.95 -9.73 28.92
C TRP A 363 -10.02 -10.78 29.22
N TYR A 364 -11.17 -10.75 28.53
CA TYR A 364 -12.27 -11.69 28.77
C TYR A 364 -11.87 -13.16 28.52
N TRP A 365 -10.91 -13.42 27.63
CA TRP A 365 -10.39 -14.78 27.38
C TRP A 365 -9.56 -15.34 28.53
N LEU A 366 -9.07 -14.49 29.46
CA LEU A 366 -8.32 -14.92 30.65
C LEU A 366 -9.21 -15.29 31.84
N VAL A 367 -10.53 -15.05 31.75
CA VAL A 367 -11.48 -15.35 32.83
C VAL A 367 -11.64 -16.87 33.03
N GLY A 368 -11.83 -17.61 31.93
CA GLY A 368 -12.03 -19.07 31.99
C GLY A 368 -10.88 -19.78 32.71
N PRO A 369 -9.63 -19.48 32.35
CA PRO A 369 -8.51 -20.11 33.03
C PRO A 369 -8.20 -19.66 34.44
N GLY A 370 -8.45 -18.38 34.78
CA GLY A 370 -8.32 -17.90 36.15
C GLY A 370 -9.19 -18.70 37.13
N LEU A 371 -10.37 -19.15 36.66
CA LEU A 371 -11.31 -19.95 37.45
C LEU A 371 -10.82 -21.39 37.68
N LEU A 372 -10.07 -21.97 36.74
CA LEU A 372 -9.50 -23.33 36.86
C LEU A 372 -8.29 -23.41 37.81
N VAL A 373 -7.61 -22.29 38.09
CA VAL A 373 -6.40 -22.26 38.95
C VAL A 373 -6.72 -22.19 40.43
N ILE A 374 -7.93 -21.78 40.82
CA ILE A 374 -8.27 -21.55 42.23
C ILE A 374 -8.09 -22.88 43.00
N PRO A 375 -7.04 -23.01 43.84
CA PRO A 375 -6.79 -24.26 44.53
C PRO A 375 -7.80 -24.36 45.67
N GLU A 376 -8.70 -25.33 45.57
CA GLU A 376 -9.57 -25.68 46.67
C GLU A 376 -8.70 -26.21 47.81
N LYS A 377 -8.51 -25.40 48.86
CA LYS A 377 -7.68 -25.74 50.03
C LYS A 377 -8.35 -26.83 50.85
N GLN A 378 -8.27 -28.08 50.41
CA GLN A 378 -8.70 -29.21 51.21
C GLN A 378 -7.52 -29.72 52.06
N LYS A 379 -7.67 -29.64 53.39
CA LYS A 379 -6.70 -30.16 54.37
C LYS A 379 -6.71 -31.69 54.31
N VAL A 380 -5.84 -32.29 53.51
CA VAL A 380 -5.67 -33.76 53.44
C VAL A 380 -4.31 -34.15 54.05
N PRO A 381 -4.27 -35.12 55.00
CA PRO A 381 -3.02 -35.52 55.67
C PRO A 381 -2.01 -36.22 54.73
N LEU A 382 -0.73 -36.01 55.02
CA LEU A 382 0.47 -36.41 54.27
C LEU A 382 0.68 -37.94 54.17
N TRP A 383 -0.08 -38.63 53.32
CA TRP A 383 0.15 -40.07 53.01
C TRP A 383 1.13 -40.28 51.83
N LYS A 384 1.98 -39.28 51.55
CA LYS A 384 2.48 -38.99 50.19
C LYS A 384 3.47 -39.99 49.55
N SER A 385 4.03 -40.98 50.23
CA SER A 385 5.08 -41.82 49.60
C SER A 385 5.45 -43.10 50.34
N SER A 386 4.68 -43.53 51.34
CA SER A 386 5.05 -44.70 52.14
C SER A 386 4.62 -46.00 51.45
N ALA A 387 5.60 -46.80 51.01
CA ALA A 387 5.42 -48.20 50.58
C ALA A 387 4.75 -49.08 51.66
N LEU A 388 4.62 -48.57 52.89
CA LEU A 388 3.84 -49.17 53.99
C LEU A 388 2.36 -49.38 53.64
N VAL A 389 1.77 -48.62 52.71
CA VAL A 389 0.38 -48.84 52.31
C VAL A 389 0.20 -50.19 51.61
N PHE A 390 1.19 -50.64 50.83
CA PHE A 390 1.16 -51.99 50.25
C PHE A 390 1.28 -53.09 51.31
N LEU A 391 1.96 -52.82 52.42
CA LEU A 391 2.05 -53.75 53.56
C LEU A 391 0.76 -53.80 54.39
N ALA A 392 -0.07 -52.76 54.35
CA ALA A 392 -1.36 -52.70 55.03
C ALA A 392 -2.54 -53.19 54.17
N CYS A 393 -2.28 -53.54 52.91
CA CYS A 393 -3.28 -54.08 52.00
C CYS A 393 -3.26 -55.61 52.06
N GLN A 394 -4.39 -56.22 52.37
CA GLN A 394 -4.53 -57.68 52.30
C GLN A 394 -4.94 -58.04 50.87
N ASN A 395 -4.09 -58.80 50.18
CA ASN A 395 -4.35 -59.29 48.83
C ASN A 395 -5.02 -60.65 48.93
N ASP A 396 -6.30 -60.73 48.56
CA ASP A 396 -7.03 -61.99 48.48
C ASP A 396 -6.78 -62.60 47.10
N ALA A 397 -5.98 -63.65 47.04
CA ALA A 397 -5.47 -64.22 45.78
C ALA A 397 -6.57 -64.84 44.90
N ASP A 398 -7.72 -65.16 45.49
CA ASP A 398 -8.81 -65.86 44.82
C ASP A 398 -9.84 -64.92 44.13
N GLU A 399 -9.91 -63.64 44.53
CA GLU A 399 -10.86 -62.66 43.96
C GLU A 399 -10.20 -61.47 43.23
N GLY A 400 -8.87 -61.29 43.32
CA GLY A 400 -8.17 -60.18 42.65
C GLY A 400 -8.56 -58.77 43.17
N VAL A 401 -9.08 -58.70 44.39
CA VAL A 401 -9.55 -57.47 45.06
C VAL A 401 -8.58 -57.08 46.16
N ILE A 402 -8.20 -55.80 46.20
CA ILE A 402 -7.36 -55.24 47.27
C ILE A 402 -8.25 -54.59 48.32
N ARG A 403 -8.09 -55.01 49.59
CA ARG A 403 -8.75 -54.39 50.74
C ARG A 403 -7.74 -53.60 51.58
N GLY A 404 -8.02 -52.31 51.80
CA GLY A 404 -7.29 -51.50 52.76
C GLY A 404 -7.75 -51.82 54.18
N THR A 405 -6.82 -52.20 55.07
CA THR A 405 -7.13 -52.32 56.50
C THR A 405 -7.24 -50.93 57.14
N SER A 406 -8.20 -50.73 58.04
CA SER A 406 -8.52 -49.43 58.65
C SER A 406 -7.57 -49.03 59.79
N GLU A 407 -6.42 -49.70 59.96
CA GLU A 407 -5.48 -49.40 61.03
C GLU A 407 -4.81 -48.02 60.84
N SER A 408 -4.76 -47.25 61.92
CA SER A 408 -4.19 -45.90 61.93
C SER A 408 -2.66 -45.93 61.71
N VAL A 409 -2.11 -44.88 61.07
CA VAL A 409 -0.67 -44.77 60.72
C VAL A 409 0.24 -44.93 61.94
N THR A 410 -0.19 -44.45 63.10
CA THR A 410 0.53 -44.59 64.38
C THR A 410 0.65 -46.03 64.84
N GLU A 411 -0.32 -46.88 64.49
CA GLU A 411 -0.34 -48.31 64.80
C GLU A 411 0.62 -49.09 63.90
N LEU A 412 0.64 -48.75 62.61
CA LEU A 412 1.52 -49.35 61.61
C LEU A 412 3.00 -48.99 61.86
N GLU A 413 3.28 -47.74 62.26
CA GLU A 413 4.64 -47.30 62.58
C GLU A 413 5.17 -47.99 63.85
N LYS A 414 4.31 -48.22 64.85
CA LYS A 414 4.63 -49.04 66.03
C LYS A 414 4.96 -50.49 65.65
N ARG A 415 4.17 -51.12 64.77
CA ARG A 415 4.44 -52.49 64.28
C ARG A 415 5.75 -52.58 63.49
N ALA A 416 6.04 -51.61 62.63
CA ALA A 416 7.29 -51.58 61.86
C ALA A 416 8.53 -51.39 62.75
N ARG A 417 8.42 -50.56 63.81
CA ARG A 417 9.49 -50.44 64.82
C ARG A 417 9.65 -51.72 65.64
N ALA A 418 8.56 -52.40 65.98
CA ALA A 418 8.59 -53.67 66.70
C ALA A 418 9.21 -54.82 65.88
N SER A 419 8.92 -54.91 64.57
CA SER A 419 9.52 -55.92 63.70
C SER A 419 11.01 -55.68 63.42
N LYS A 420 11.43 -54.41 63.32
CA LYS A 420 12.85 -54.04 63.20
C LYS A 420 13.65 -54.45 64.43
N LEU A 421 13.06 -54.35 65.63
CA LEU A 421 13.63 -54.85 66.89
C LEU A 421 13.74 -56.38 66.91
N TYR A 422 12.74 -57.11 66.39
CA TYR A 422 12.77 -58.58 66.30
C TYR A 422 13.85 -59.12 65.35
N HIS A 423 14.12 -58.43 64.24
CA HIS A 423 15.17 -58.84 63.30
C HIS A 423 16.59 -58.48 63.77
N LEU A 424 16.78 -57.35 64.46
CA LEU A 424 18.06 -57.00 65.08
C LEU A 424 18.41 -57.91 66.27
N GLY A 425 17.41 -58.36 67.05
CA GLY A 425 17.61 -59.34 68.12
C GLY A 425 17.95 -60.76 67.66
N ARG A 426 17.58 -61.13 66.42
CA ARG A 426 17.83 -62.48 65.88
C ARG A 426 19.22 -62.65 65.26
N PHE A 427 19.86 -61.56 64.84
CA PHE A 427 21.23 -61.59 64.29
C PHE A 427 22.33 -61.47 65.35
N SER A 428 22.02 -60.99 66.57
CA SER A 428 23.03 -60.83 67.64
C SER A 428 23.14 -62.03 68.59
N GLY A 429 22.26 -63.04 68.52
CA GLY A 429 22.10 -64.05 69.57
C GLY A 429 22.48 -65.50 69.23
N LYS A 430 23.07 -65.81 68.06
CA LYS A 430 23.32 -67.21 67.64
C LYS A 430 24.65 -67.54 66.97
N GLU A 431 25.71 -66.73 67.13
CA GLU A 431 27.03 -67.09 66.59
C GLU A 431 28.25 -66.87 67.51
N LEU A 432 28.05 -66.72 68.82
CA LEU A 432 29.14 -66.63 69.80
C LEU A 432 28.79 -67.37 71.09
N THR A 433 28.90 -68.70 71.08
CA THR A 433 29.33 -69.58 72.20
C THR A 433 29.11 -71.05 71.83
N ALA A 434 29.99 -71.61 71.00
CA ALA A 434 30.25 -73.06 70.92
C ALA A 434 31.61 -73.30 70.26
N LYS A 435 32.68 -72.88 70.94
CA LYS A 435 34.05 -73.39 70.80
C LYS A 435 34.89 -72.82 71.94
N PHE A 436 35.02 -73.56 73.04
CA PHE A 436 36.23 -73.78 73.85
C PHE A 436 35.85 -74.54 75.14
N GLY A 437 36.44 -75.73 75.33
CA GLY A 437 36.45 -76.44 76.62
C GLY A 437 36.34 -77.97 76.58
N ASP A 438 37.18 -78.65 75.77
CA ASP A 438 37.97 -79.86 76.07
C ASP A 438 38.37 -80.61 74.79
#